data_AF-A0A2G9TG33-F1
#
_entry.id   AF-A0A2G9TG33-F1
#
_cell.length_a   1.000
_cell.length_b   1.000
_cell.length_c   1.000
_cell.angle_alpha   90.00
_cell.angle_beta   90.00
_cell.angle_gamma   90.00
#
_symmetry.space_group_name_H-M   'P 1'
#
loop_
_entity.id
_entity.type
_entity.pdbx_description
1 polymer ?
#
loop_
_entity_poly.entity_id
_entity_poly.type
_entity_poly.pdbx_seq_one_letter_code
_entity_poly.pdbx_strand_id
1 'polypeptide(L)'
;FLEMAREMSGYNEVMFPPCCCTTRTASDVIMVVRFSSLLMTADPPSAEMQVEICWEDVIEYHVVDGGRAFQFSFKREGKRAKPIKLFSNYKGVFEMHMDLRKFSRVFWVWAHFRLAL
;
A
#
# COMPACT_ATOMS: atom_id res chain seq x y z
N PHE A 1 -2.82 6.98 -26.36
CA PHE A 1 -3.49 7.72 -25.27
C PHE A 1 -3.39 6.99 -23.94
N LEU A 2 -3.90 5.75 -23.83
CA LEU A 2 -3.84 4.99 -22.57
C LEU A 2 -2.42 4.63 -22.12
N GLU A 3 -1.51 4.35 -23.06
CA GLU A 3 -0.09 4.08 -22.74
C GLU A 3 0.58 5.32 -22.10
N MET A 4 0.44 6.49 -22.72
CA MET A 4 0.92 7.76 -22.17
C MET A 4 0.29 8.07 -20.80
N ALA A 5 -1.01 7.81 -20.63
CA ALA A 5 -1.68 8.05 -19.35
C ALA A 5 -1.14 7.16 -18.22
N ARG A 6 -0.71 5.93 -18.52
CA ARG A 6 -0.13 4.99 -17.55
C ARG A 6 1.21 5.45 -16.99
N GLU A 7 1.92 6.34 -17.68
CA GLU A 7 3.21 6.88 -17.26
C GLU A 7 3.09 8.17 -16.44
N MET A 8 1.89 8.78 -16.40
CA MET A 8 1.67 10.03 -15.67
C MET A 8 1.54 9.79 -14.15
N SER A 9 2.09 10.70 -13.36
CA SER A 9 1.93 10.68 -11.90
C SER A 9 0.46 10.79 -11.50
N GLY A 10 0.05 9.98 -10.52
CA GLY A 10 -1.33 9.92 -10.03
C GLY A 10 -2.26 9.01 -10.85
N TYR A 11 -1.86 8.54 -12.04
CA TYR A 11 -2.60 7.51 -12.75
C TYR A 11 -2.35 6.13 -12.11
N ASN A 12 -3.41 5.35 -11.87
CA ASN A 12 -3.37 4.10 -11.08
C ASN A 12 -2.90 4.26 -9.62
N GLU A 13 -3.03 5.47 -9.06
CA GLU A 13 -2.68 5.75 -7.67
C GLU A 13 -3.88 6.31 -6.91
N VAL A 14 -4.08 5.87 -5.67
CA VAL A 14 -5.05 6.44 -4.74
C VAL A 14 -4.30 7.08 -3.58
N MET A 15 -4.34 8.41 -3.52
CA MET A 15 -3.75 9.19 -2.45
C MET A 15 -4.78 9.40 -1.34
N PHE A 16 -4.42 9.01 -0.13
CA PHE A 16 -5.24 9.22 1.06
C PHE A 16 -4.83 10.53 1.75
N PRO A 17 -5.77 11.21 2.42
CA PRO A 17 -5.45 12.37 3.24
C PRO A 17 -4.40 12.04 4.31
N PRO A 18 -3.66 13.05 4.81
CA PRO A 18 -2.61 12.85 5.79
C PRO A 18 -3.13 12.09 7.02
N CYS A 19 -2.31 11.14 7.50
CA CYS A 19 -2.70 10.18 8.51
C CYS A 19 -1.51 9.83 9.43
N CYS A 20 -1.79 9.41 10.66
CA CYS A 20 -0.74 9.19 11.65
C CYS A 20 -0.08 7.81 11.49
N CYS A 21 1.25 7.75 11.57
CA CYS A 21 2.03 6.51 11.46
C CYS A 21 2.86 6.29 12.74
N THR A 22 2.68 5.16 13.44
CA THR A 22 3.38 4.92 14.72
C THR A 22 4.88 4.75 14.59
N THR A 23 5.35 4.31 13.42
CA THR A 23 6.77 4.01 13.17
C THR A 23 7.62 5.24 12.83
N ARG A 24 7.01 6.41 12.63
CA ARG A 24 7.73 7.67 12.40
C ARG A 24 7.21 8.74 13.35
N THR A 25 8.11 9.23 14.20
CA THR A 25 7.87 10.35 15.11
C THR A 25 7.71 11.65 14.32
N ALA A 26 6.54 12.28 14.46
CA ALA A 26 6.27 13.73 14.40
C ALA A 26 5.74 14.41 13.12
N SER A 27 5.36 13.72 12.04
CA SER A 27 4.60 14.36 10.94
C SER A 27 3.47 13.48 10.43
N ASP A 28 2.39 14.10 9.97
CA ASP A 28 1.36 13.38 9.23
C ASP A 28 1.97 12.75 7.98
N VAL A 29 1.51 11.55 7.67
CA VAL A 29 1.97 10.72 6.55
C VAL A 29 0.86 10.63 5.53
N ILE A 30 1.19 10.95 4.28
CA ILE A 30 0.32 10.71 3.14
C ILE A 30 0.63 9.30 2.64
N MET A 31 -0.44 8.51 2.51
CA MET A 31 -0.38 7.18 1.95
C MET A 31 -0.88 7.19 0.50
N VAL A 32 -0.11 6.60 -0.39
CA VAL A 32 -0.43 6.48 -1.81
C VAL A 32 -0.44 5.01 -2.18
N VAL A 33 -1.61 4.48 -2.48
CA VAL A 33 -1.81 3.08 -2.88
C VAL A 33 -1.70 3.00 -4.40
N ARG A 34 -0.68 2.30 -4.90
CA ARG A 34 -0.41 2.13 -6.33
C ARG A 34 -0.65 0.70 -6.78
N PHE A 35 -0.65 0.47 -8.09
CA PHE A 35 -0.73 -0.88 -8.65
C PHE A 35 0.48 -1.78 -8.31
N SER A 36 1.68 -1.23 -8.12
CA SER A 36 2.90 -2.01 -7.84
C SER A 36 3.37 -1.91 -6.38
N SER A 37 2.99 -0.84 -5.67
CA SER A 37 3.49 -0.59 -4.32
C SER A 37 2.51 0.20 -3.43
N LEU A 38 2.82 0.24 -2.14
CA LEU A 38 2.34 1.22 -1.18
C LEU A 38 3.44 2.25 -0.95
N LEU A 39 3.19 3.51 -1.29
CA LEU A 39 4.09 4.61 -1.00
C LEU A 39 3.59 5.37 0.23
N MET A 40 4.51 5.72 1.11
CA MET A 40 4.27 6.60 2.25
C MET A 40 5.23 7.78 2.17
N THR A 41 4.73 9.00 2.31
CA THR A 41 5.52 10.23 2.30
C THR A 41 5.04 11.20 3.38
N ALA A 42 5.85 12.17 3.77
CA ALA A 42 5.42 13.24 4.67
C ALA A 42 4.36 14.15 4.01
N ASP A 43 3.63 14.91 4.82
CA ASP A 43 2.86 16.07 4.36
C ASP A 43 3.60 17.38 4.74
N PRO A 44 4.05 18.22 3.78
CA PRO A 44 3.99 18.02 2.33
C PRO A 44 4.97 16.95 1.82
N PRO A 45 4.74 16.37 0.61
CA PRO A 45 5.58 15.32 0.06
C PRO A 45 7.07 15.71 0.00
N SER A 46 7.92 14.86 0.55
CA SER A 46 9.38 15.01 0.52
C SER A 46 10.03 13.73 0.04
N ALA A 47 10.89 13.82 -0.99
CA ALA A 47 11.60 12.69 -1.57
C ALA A 47 12.55 12.00 -0.57
N GLU A 48 13.13 12.76 0.35
CA GLU A 48 14.00 12.25 1.41
C GLU A 48 13.23 11.43 2.46
N MET A 49 11.92 11.63 2.52
CA MET A 49 11.03 11.06 3.53
C MET A 49 9.99 10.13 2.88
N GLN A 50 10.42 9.32 1.91
CA GLN A 50 9.59 8.32 1.24
C GLN A 50 9.94 6.90 1.66
N VAL A 51 8.90 6.10 1.88
CA VAL A 51 9.03 4.66 2.08
C VAL A 51 8.07 3.98 1.12
N GLU A 52 8.64 3.26 0.16
CA GLU A 52 7.88 2.44 -0.78
C GLU A 52 7.95 0.96 -0.36
N ILE A 53 6.81 0.28 -0.38
CA ILE A 53 6.67 -1.14 -0.04
C ILE A 53 6.06 -1.82 -1.24
N CYS A 54 6.83 -2.69 -1.91
CA CYS A 54 6.31 -3.50 -3.00
C CYS A 54 5.31 -4.52 -2.44
N TRP A 55 4.23 -4.76 -3.17
CA TRP A 55 3.21 -5.71 -2.72
C TRP A 55 3.71 -7.16 -2.63
N GLU A 56 4.79 -7.47 -3.35
CA GLU A 56 5.51 -8.74 -3.30
C GLU A 56 6.26 -8.93 -1.97
N ASP A 57 6.70 -7.83 -1.33
CA ASP A 57 7.38 -7.87 -0.03
C ASP A 57 6.39 -8.01 1.13
N VAL A 58 5.09 -7.78 0.91
CA VAL A 58 4.07 -7.85 1.96
C VAL A 58 3.74 -9.30 2.27
N ILE A 59 4.03 -9.71 3.51
CA ILE A 59 3.75 -11.06 4.02
C ILE A 59 2.29 -11.17 4.46
N GLU A 60 1.83 -10.18 5.20
CA GLU A 60 0.47 -10.15 5.75
C GLU A 60 0.03 -8.70 6.01
N TYR A 61 -1.28 -8.50 6.07
CA TYR A 61 -1.87 -7.27 6.59
C TYR A 61 -3.09 -7.58 7.46
N HIS A 62 -3.31 -6.73 8.45
CA HIS A 62 -4.43 -6.83 9.38
C HIS A 62 -5.11 -5.47 9.55
N VAL A 63 -6.44 -5.51 9.66
CA VAL A 63 -7.25 -4.35 10.02
C VAL A 63 -7.44 -4.39 11.54
N VAL A 64 -6.88 -3.43 12.26
CA VAL A 64 -6.81 -3.42 13.72
C VAL A 64 -7.48 -2.19 14.32
N ASP A 65 -7.57 -2.12 15.65
CA ASP A 65 -8.20 -1.01 16.41
C ASP A 65 -9.66 -0.72 16.02
N GLY A 66 -10.45 -1.77 15.75
CA GLY A 66 -11.83 -1.65 15.23
C GLY A 66 -11.89 -1.26 13.75
N GLY A 67 -10.75 -1.31 13.05
CA GLY A 67 -10.56 -0.88 11.68
C GLY A 67 -10.22 0.59 11.52
N ARG A 68 -9.66 1.20 12.56
CA ARG A 68 -9.07 2.54 12.51
C ARG A 68 -7.58 2.51 12.18
N ALA A 69 -7.00 1.32 12.07
CA ALA A 69 -5.62 1.17 11.67
C ALA A 69 -5.40 -0.05 10.78
N PHE A 70 -4.40 0.06 9.92
CA PHE A 70 -3.92 -1.00 9.05
C PHE A 70 -2.50 -1.33 9.47
N GLN A 71 -2.26 -2.61 9.77
CA GLN A 71 -0.95 -3.11 10.12
C GLN A 71 -0.43 -3.99 8.99
N PHE A 72 0.74 -3.66 8.46
CA PHE A 72 1.42 -4.39 7.40
C PHE A 72 2.69 -5.01 7.95
N SER A 73 2.92 -6.29 7.67
CA SER A 73 4.22 -6.94 7.87
C SER A 73 4.84 -7.17 6.50
N PHE A 74 6.02 -6.61 6.26
CA PHE A 74 6.73 -6.77 4.98
C PHE A 74 8.18 -7.16 5.20
N LYS A 75 8.74 -7.93 4.27
CA LYS A 75 10.12 -8.42 4.31
C LYS A 75 10.78 -8.20 2.97
N ARG A 76 11.67 -7.21 2.93
CA ARG A 76 12.58 -7.03 1.79
C ARG A 76 13.65 -8.12 1.78
N GLU A 77 14.14 -8.45 0.60
CA GLU A 77 15.17 -9.46 0.40
C GLU A 77 16.37 -9.25 1.35
N GLY A 78 16.79 -10.32 2.03
CA GLY A 78 17.90 -10.30 3.00
C GLY A 78 17.66 -9.50 4.29
N LYS A 79 16.48 -8.90 4.50
CA LYS A 79 16.15 -8.11 5.70
C LYS A 79 15.16 -8.85 6.61
N ARG A 80 15.15 -8.47 7.89
CA ARG A 80 14.11 -8.91 8.84
C ARG A 80 12.76 -8.28 8.46
N ALA A 81 11.68 -9.02 8.68
CA ALA A 81 10.34 -8.49 8.52
C ALA A 81 10.13 -7.29 9.45
N LYS A 82 9.50 -6.24 8.93
CA LYS A 82 9.20 -5.01 9.68
C LYS A 82 7.70 -4.78 9.70
N PRO A 83 7.09 -4.55 10.88
CA PRO A 83 5.71 -4.10 10.95
C PRO A 83 5.64 -2.58 10.72
N ILE A 84 4.61 -2.14 10.01
CA ILE A 84 4.18 -0.73 9.95
C ILE A 84 2.70 -0.68 10.32
N LYS A 85 2.32 0.30 11.13
CA LYS A 85 0.94 0.54 11.50
C LYS A 85 0.53 1.96 11.11
N LEU A 86 -0.52 2.04 10.32
CA LEU A 86 -1.07 3.27 9.76
C LEU A 86 -2.46 3.49 10.35
N PHE A 87 -2.66 4.60 11.04
CA PHE A 87 -3.99 5.00 11.47
C PHE A 87 -4.69 5.72 10.34
N SER A 88 -5.92 5.33 10.04
CA SER A 88 -6.72 5.99 9.03
C SER A 88 -8.18 5.97 9.44
N ASN A 89 -8.82 7.13 9.32
CA ASN A 89 -10.27 7.25 9.50
C ASN A 89 -11.04 6.81 8.23
N TYR A 90 -10.34 6.44 7.15
CA TYR A 90 -10.90 6.10 5.85
C TYR A 90 -11.04 4.58 5.65
N LYS A 91 -11.55 3.87 6.68
CA LYS A 91 -11.67 2.41 6.69
C LYS A 91 -12.33 1.86 5.43
N GLY A 92 -13.53 2.33 5.09
CA GLY A 92 -14.33 1.75 4.01
C GLY A 92 -13.71 1.90 2.62
N VAL A 93 -13.12 3.05 2.32
CA VAL A 93 -12.47 3.30 1.01
C VAL A 93 -11.19 2.48 0.89
N PHE A 94 -10.40 2.41 1.97
CA PHE A 94 -9.14 1.68 1.97
C PHE A 94 -9.35 0.16 1.90
N GLU A 95 -10.34 -0.37 2.64
CA GLU A 95 -10.67 -1.80 2.65
C GLU A 95 -11.17 -2.28 1.28
N MET A 96 -12.09 -1.55 0.64
CA MET A 96 -12.58 -1.86 -0.71
C MET A 96 -11.44 -1.88 -1.74
N HIS A 97 -10.53 -0.90 -1.68
CA HIS A 97 -9.43 -0.82 -2.63
C HIS A 97 -8.39 -1.91 -2.39
N MET A 98 -8.07 -2.23 -1.13
CA MET A 98 -7.21 -3.37 -0.75
C MET A 98 -7.79 -4.71 -1.21
N ASP A 99 -9.09 -4.92 -1.02
CA ASP A 99 -9.75 -6.17 -1.38
C ASP A 99 -9.83 -6.36 -2.90
N LEU A 100 -10.08 -5.31 -3.69
CA LEU A 100 -9.96 -5.36 -5.15
C LEU A 100 -8.58 -5.80 -5.62
N ARG A 101 -7.52 -5.47 -4.87
CA ARG A 101 -6.16 -5.90 -5.20
C ARG A 101 -5.85 -7.31 -4.73
N LYS A 102 -6.42 -7.76 -3.60
CA LYS A 102 -6.44 -9.19 -3.23
C LYS A 102 -7.15 -9.99 -4.32
N PHE A 103 -8.31 -9.52 -4.78
CA PHE A 103 -9.07 -10.15 -5.84
C PHE A 103 -8.22 -10.22 -7.11
N SER A 104 -7.57 -9.12 -7.52
CA SER A 104 -6.66 -9.12 -8.65
C SER A 104 -5.48 -10.08 -8.48
N ARG A 105 -4.77 -10.10 -7.33
CA ARG A 105 -3.63 -11.02 -7.09
C ARG A 105 -4.06 -12.49 -6.97
N VAL A 106 -5.15 -12.80 -6.27
CA VAL A 106 -5.70 -14.17 -6.20
C VAL A 106 -6.12 -14.62 -7.59
N PHE A 107 -6.75 -13.74 -8.37
CA PHE A 107 -7.14 -14.03 -9.75
C PHE A 107 -5.93 -14.14 -10.68
N TRP A 108 -4.86 -13.35 -10.50
CA TRP A 108 -3.63 -13.41 -11.29
C TRP A 108 -2.80 -14.65 -10.98
N VAL A 109 -2.63 -14.99 -9.70
CA VAL A 109 -1.96 -16.23 -9.26
C VAL A 109 -2.76 -17.44 -9.76
N TRP A 110 -4.09 -17.41 -9.69
CA TRP A 110 -4.96 -18.46 -10.22
C TRP A 110 -4.93 -18.53 -11.76
N ALA A 111 -4.89 -17.39 -12.46
CA ALA A 111 -4.79 -17.31 -13.91
C ALA A 111 -3.43 -17.83 -14.42
N HIS A 112 -2.32 -17.51 -13.73
CA HIS A 112 -1.00 -18.07 -14.05
C HIS A 112 -0.93 -19.58 -13.77
N PHE A 113 -1.59 -20.07 -12.71
CA PHE A 113 -1.63 -21.50 -12.40
C PHE A 113 -2.47 -22.31 -13.41
N ARG A 114 -3.45 -21.67 -14.07
CA ARG A 114 -4.32 -22.31 -15.08
C ARG A 114 -3.80 -22.22 -16.52
N LEU A 115 -2.77 -21.41 -16.77
CA LEU A 115 -2.05 -21.35 -18.05
C LEU A 115 -0.80 -22.24 -18.06
N ALA A 116 -0.44 -22.83 -16.92
CA ALA A 116 0.71 -23.71 -16.74
C ALA A 116 0.34 -25.20 -16.57
N LEU A 117 -0.94 -25.55 -16.76
CA LEU A 117 -1.50 -26.92 -16.81
C LEU A 117 -2.32 -27.06 -18.11
#